data_AF-A0A358N807-F1
#
_entry.id   AF-A0A358N807-F1
#
_cell.length_a   1.000
_cell.length_b   1.000
_cell.length_c   1.000
_cell.angle_alpha   90.00
_cell.angle_beta   90.00
_cell.angle_gamma   90.00
#
_symmetry.space_group_name_H-M   'P 1'
#
loop_
_entity.id
_entity.type
_entity.pdbx_description
1 polymer ?
#
loop_
_entity_poly.entity_id
_entity_poly.type
_entity_poly.pdbx_seq_one_letter_code
_entity_poly.pdbx_strand_id
1 'polypeptide(L)'
;DSMLLGMFGLLIVGMAMPGWRPEIISSMTKSAKNGVALVAASACVGIIIGIVQQTGIATDFSATIKGVVETNLFLALLGIMVCSLILGMGVPSVVCYLLMATLMGYLLGELGVLPLVAHLFIFYFGMMSMG
;
A
#
# COMPACT_ATOMS: atom_id res chain seq x y z
N ASP A 1 -18.94 -18.12 -0.24
CA ASP A 1 -20.28 -17.52 -0.06
C ASP A 1 -20.91 -17.79 1.31
N SER A 2 -20.88 -19.02 1.86
CA SER A 2 -21.51 -19.36 3.14
C SER A 2 -20.89 -18.70 4.39
N MET A 3 -19.57 -18.45 4.39
CA MET A 3 -18.89 -17.77 5.50
C MET A 3 -19.23 -16.28 5.60
N LEU A 4 -19.36 -15.59 4.45
CA LEU A 4 -19.74 -14.18 4.43
C LEU A 4 -21.16 -13.99 4.95
N LEU A 5 -22.10 -14.84 4.52
CA LEU A 5 -23.48 -14.81 5.02
C LEU A 5 -23.53 -15.07 6.54
N GLY A 6 -22.71 -15.98 7.05
CA GLY A 6 -22.57 -16.24 8.48
C GLY A 6 -22.03 -15.04 9.27
N MET A 7 -21.02 -14.35 8.74
CA MET A 7 -20.47 -13.13 9.36
C MET A 7 -21.49 -12.00 9.42
N PHE A 8 -22.20 -11.73 8.32
CA PHE A 8 -23.25 -10.72 8.29
C PHE A 8 -24.44 -11.10 9.18
N GLY A 9 -24.82 -12.37 9.23
CA GLY A 9 -25.87 -12.88 10.12
C GLY A 9 -25.54 -12.67 11.60
N LEU A 10 -24.33 -13.05 12.03
CA LEU A 10 -23.87 -12.83 13.41
C LEU A 10 -23.80 -11.35 13.78
N LEU A 11 -23.40 -10.49 12.84
CA LEU A 11 -23.34 -9.05 13.05
C LEU A 11 -24.74 -8.44 13.24
N ILE A 12 -25.71 -8.81 12.40
CA ILE A 12 -27.10 -8.33 12.50
C ILE A 12 -27.75 -8.85 13.79
N VAL A 13 -27.56 -10.13 14.13
CA VAL A 13 -28.08 -10.72 15.36
C VAL A 13 -27.45 -10.05 16.59
N GLY A 14 -26.15 -9.79 16.56
CA GLY A 14 -25.44 -9.06 17.61
C GLY A 14 -25.93 -7.61 17.79
N MET A 15 -26.32 -6.93 16.70
CA MET A 15 -26.92 -5.58 16.75
C MET A 15 -28.38 -5.57 17.25
N ALA A 16 -29.13 -6.64 16.99
CA ALA A 16 -30.52 -6.80 17.40
C ALA A 16 -30.66 -7.18 18.89
N MET A 17 -29.66 -7.85 19.46
CA MET A 17 -29.67 -8.22 20.88
C MET A 17 -29.24 -7.05 21.78
N PRO A 18 -30.08 -6.56 22.71
CA PRO A 18 -29.78 -5.41 23.55
C PRO A 18 -28.59 -5.63 24.51
N GLY A 19 -28.27 -6.90 24.85
CA GLY A 19 -27.13 -7.24 25.69
C GLY A 19 -25.76 -7.11 25.02
N TRP A 20 -25.67 -7.28 23.70
CA TRP A 20 -24.39 -7.32 22.95
C TRP A 20 -24.09 -6.00 22.20
N ARG A 21 -25.08 -5.11 22.06
CA ARG A 21 -24.93 -3.77 21.49
C ARG A 21 -23.73 -2.96 22.01
N PRO A 22 -23.49 -2.83 23.33
CA PRO A 22 -22.37 -2.02 23.82
C PRO A 22 -21.01 -2.61 23.44
N GLU A 23 -20.90 -3.94 23.34
CA GLU A 23 -19.66 -4.64 23.03
C GLU A 23 -19.29 -4.52 21.53
N ILE A 24 -20.29 -4.54 20.65
CA ILE A 24 -20.11 -4.27 19.21
C ILE A 24 -19.67 -2.82 18.99
N ILE A 25 -20.33 -1.85 19.65
CA ILE A 25 -19.97 -0.43 19.53
C ILE A 25 -18.56 -0.19 20.08
N SER A 26 -18.21 -0.80 21.20
CA SER A 26 -16.86 -0.75 21.78
C SER A 26 -15.81 -1.31 20.82
N SER A 27 -16.08 -2.48 20.23
CA SER A 27 -15.19 -3.14 19.27
C SER A 27 -15.01 -2.32 17.99
N MET A 28 -16.10 -1.76 17.44
CA MET A 28 -16.04 -0.83 16.29
C MET A 28 -15.22 0.42 16.63
N THR A 29 -15.41 0.99 17.83
CA THR A 29 -14.64 2.16 18.28
C THR A 29 -13.16 1.82 18.42
N LYS A 30 -12.82 0.63 18.90
CA LYS A 30 -11.43 0.15 19.05
C LYS A 30 -10.77 -0.06 17.69
N SER A 31 -11.47 -0.67 16.74
CA SER A 31 -10.98 -0.80 15.36
C SER A 31 -10.83 0.56 14.67
N ALA A 32 -11.79 1.46 14.84
CA ALA A 32 -11.70 2.82 14.30
C ALA A 32 -10.46 3.55 14.86
N LYS A 33 -10.23 3.50 16.17
CA LYS A 33 -9.04 4.08 16.82
C LYS A 33 -7.72 3.52 16.30
N ASN A 34 -7.63 2.20 16.13
CA ASN A 34 -6.43 1.58 15.54
C ASN A 34 -6.20 2.02 14.08
N GLY A 35 -7.27 2.28 13.33
CA GLY A 35 -7.19 2.77 11.95
C GLY A 35 -6.78 4.24 11.82
N VAL A 36 -6.95 5.08 12.84
CA VAL A 36 -6.68 6.53 12.74
C VAL A 36 -5.22 6.81 12.35
N ALA A 37 -4.26 6.12 12.97
CA ALA A 37 -2.85 6.29 12.66
C ALA A 37 -2.52 5.91 11.21
N LEU A 38 -3.16 4.85 10.71
CA LEU A 38 -3.02 4.41 9.33
C LEU A 38 -3.57 5.45 8.35
N VAL A 39 -4.77 5.96 8.63
CA VAL A 39 -5.43 6.98 7.80
C VAL A 39 -4.58 8.25 7.75
N ALA A 40 -4.12 8.75 8.90
CA ALA A 40 -3.28 9.94 8.98
C ALA A 40 -1.99 9.80 8.15
N ALA A 41 -1.28 8.67 8.30
CA ALA A 41 -0.06 8.41 7.55
C ALA A 41 -0.33 8.25 6.04
N SER A 42 -1.40 7.55 5.65
CA SER A 42 -1.79 7.40 4.24
C SER A 42 -2.22 8.71 3.59
N ALA A 43 -2.83 9.63 4.36
CA ALA A 43 -3.19 10.96 3.87
C ALA A 43 -1.95 11.80 3.55
N CYS A 44 -0.93 11.78 4.40
CA CYS A 44 0.36 12.45 4.12
C CYS A 44 1.01 11.90 2.85
N VAL A 45 1.03 10.57 2.69
CA VAL A 45 1.55 9.91 1.49
C VAL A 45 0.75 10.31 0.24
N GLY A 46 -0.58 10.34 0.34
CA GLY A 46 -1.46 10.76 -0.75
C GLY A 46 -1.21 12.20 -1.21
N ILE A 47 -0.93 13.13 -0.29
CA ILE A 47 -0.57 14.52 -0.62
C ILE A 47 0.76 14.55 -1.40
N ILE A 48 1.78 13.81 -0.94
CA ILE A 48 3.08 13.74 -1.61
C ILE A 48 2.91 13.19 -3.03
N ILE A 49 2.17 12.08 -3.18
CA ILE A 49 1.89 11.47 -4.49
C ILE A 49 1.12 12.44 -5.39
N GLY A 50 0.12 13.13 -4.85
CA GLY A 50 -0.69 14.10 -5.59
C GLY A 50 0.13 15.26 -6.13
N ILE A 51 1.07 15.77 -5.35
CA ILE A 51 2.03 16.80 -5.80
C ILE A 51 2.93 16.21 -6.90
N VAL A 52 3.55 15.06 -6.66
CA VAL A 52 4.48 14.42 -7.62
C VAL A 52 3.82 14.14 -8.98
N GLN A 53 2.55 13.75 -8.99
CA GLN A 53 1.78 13.57 -10.23
C GLN A 53 1.44 14.89 -10.91
N GLN A 54 1.01 15.93 -10.16
CA GLN A 54 0.69 17.23 -10.76
C GLN A 54 1.91 17.94 -11.34
N THR A 55 3.08 17.83 -10.69
CA THR A 55 4.30 18.52 -11.13
C THR A 55 4.91 17.90 -12.39
N GLY A 56 4.43 16.75 -12.86
CA GLY A 56 4.98 16.06 -14.04
C GLY A 56 6.36 15.44 -13.83
N ILE A 57 6.95 15.61 -12.64
CA ILE A 57 8.24 15.05 -12.25
C ILE A 57 8.22 13.52 -12.39
N ALA A 58 7.11 12.87 -12.07
CA ALA A 58 6.98 11.41 -12.22
C ALA A 58 7.17 10.93 -13.67
N THR A 59 6.60 11.68 -14.63
CA THR A 59 6.68 11.39 -16.07
C THR A 59 8.07 11.71 -16.63
N ASP A 60 8.65 12.87 -16.30
CA ASP A 60 10.00 13.25 -16.76
C ASP A 60 11.09 12.33 -16.18
N PHE A 61 10.97 11.99 -14.90
CA PHE A 61 11.90 11.08 -14.23
C PHE A 61 11.82 9.68 -14.84
N SER A 62 10.62 9.20 -15.18
CA SER A 62 10.45 7.90 -15.83
C SER A 62 10.99 7.89 -17.26
N ALA A 63 10.80 8.95 -18.05
CA ALA A 63 11.36 9.07 -19.39
C ALA A 63 12.90 9.08 -19.37
N THR A 64 13.50 9.78 -18.41
CA THR A 64 14.95 9.82 -18.21
C THR A 64 15.50 8.45 -17.81
N ILE A 65 14.78 7.73 -16.95
CA ILE A 65 15.15 6.39 -16.49
C ILE A 65 14.96 5.33 -17.58
N LYS A 66 13.93 5.43 -18.43
CA LYS A 66 13.78 4.56 -19.61
C LYS A 66 15.05 4.53 -20.45
N GLY A 67 15.64 5.68 -20.73
CA GLY A 67 16.89 5.79 -21.49
C GLY A 67 18.10 5.15 -20.81
N VAL A 68 18.12 5.07 -19.48
CA VAL A 68 19.19 4.40 -18.71
C VAL A 68 18.94 2.90 -18.58
N VAL A 69 17.67 2.50 -18.46
CA VAL A 69 17.28 1.13 -18.11
C VAL A 69 17.08 0.21 -19.33
N GLU A 70 16.88 0.73 -20.54
CA GLU A 70 17.04 -0.10 -21.77
C GLU A 70 18.36 -0.87 -21.78
N THR A 71 19.39 -0.33 -21.11
CA THR A 71 20.69 -0.97 -20.94
C THR A 71 20.72 -2.07 -19.86
N ASN A 72 19.97 -1.96 -18.75
CA ASN A 72 20.08 -2.87 -17.59
C ASN A 72 18.81 -2.92 -16.70
N LEU A 73 17.76 -3.62 -17.15
CA LEU A 73 16.54 -3.88 -16.37
C LEU A 73 16.81 -4.49 -14.98
N PHE A 74 17.86 -5.31 -14.86
CA PHE A 74 18.30 -5.90 -13.59
C PHE A 74 18.72 -4.85 -12.54
N LEU A 75 19.34 -3.74 -12.98
CA LEU A 75 19.81 -2.69 -12.08
C LEU A 75 18.65 -1.89 -11.49
N ALA A 76 17.58 -1.68 -12.27
CA ALA A 76 16.36 -1.02 -11.81
C ALA A 76 15.65 -1.86 -10.73
N LEU A 77 15.47 -3.17 -10.97
CA LEU A 77 14.90 -4.11 -9.99
C LEU A 77 15.70 -4.14 -8.68
N LEU A 78 17.04 -4.10 -8.78
CA LEU A 78 17.92 -4.07 -7.60
C LEU A 78 17.78 -2.76 -6.82
N GLY A 79 17.70 -1.61 -7.51
CA GLY A 79 17.44 -0.32 -6.86
C GLY A 79 16.10 -0.29 -6.11
N ILE A 80 15.06 -0.88 -6.71
CA ILE A 80 13.73 -1.00 -6.09
C ILE A 80 13.76 -1.88 -4.85
N MET A 81 14.47 -3.01 -4.93
CA MET A 81 14.69 -3.91 -3.80
C MET A 81 15.33 -3.15 -2.62
N VAL A 82 16.39 -2.40 -2.88
CA VAL A 82 17.08 -1.62 -1.83
C VAL A 82 16.18 -0.52 -1.25
N CYS A 83 15.48 0.24 -2.10
CA CYS A 83 14.49 1.22 -1.63
C CYS A 83 13.41 0.58 -0.76
N SER A 84 12.94 -0.63 -1.11
CA SER A 84 11.90 -1.34 -0.35
C SER A 84 12.37 -1.78 1.02
N LEU A 85 13.62 -2.23 1.13
CA LEU A 85 14.23 -2.61 2.40
C LEU A 85 14.46 -1.39 3.31
N ILE A 86 14.87 -0.26 2.75
CA ILE A 86 15.12 0.95 3.55
C ILE A 86 13.81 1.58 4.04
N LEU A 87 12.80 1.66 3.17
CA LEU A 87 11.49 2.23 3.54
C LEU A 87 10.72 1.32 4.52
N GLY A 88 10.88 0.00 4.45
CA GLY A 88 10.10 -0.94 5.26
C GLY A 88 10.40 -0.93 6.76
N MET A 89 11.56 -0.40 7.20
CA MET A 89 12.02 -0.52 8.60
C MET A 89 11.37 0.46 9.61
N GLY A 90 10.52 1.41 9.19
CA GLY A 90 10.13 2.53 10.08
C GLY A 90 8.66 2.95 10.08
N VAL A 91 7.79 2.32 9.29
CA VAL A 91 6.44 2.85 9.00
C VAL A 91 5.42 1.70 8.92
N PRO A 92 4.12 1.92 9.22
CA PRO A 92 3.11 0.85 9.13
C PRO A 92 3.04 0.22 7.74
N SER A 93 2.89 -1.11 7.68
CA SER A 93 3.11 -1.93 6.47
C SER A 93 2.29 -1.47 5.27
N VAL A 94 1.04 -1.12 5.53
CA VAL A 94 0.08 -0.68 4.52
C VAL A 94 0.51 0.66 3.91
N VAL A 95 1.08 1.57 4.69
CA VAL A 95 1.50 2.91 4.23
C VAL A 95 2.75 2.80 3.37
N CYS A 96 3.74 2.02 3.81
CA CYS A 96 4.96 1.79 3.01
C CYS A 96 4.66 1.12 1.69
N TYR A 97 3.79 0.10 1.69
CA TYR A 97 3.38 -0.55 0.45
C TYR A 97 2.70 0.44 -0.50
N LEU A 98 1.79 1.29 -0.01
CA LEU A 98 1.06 2.23 -0.84
C LEU A 98 1.98 3.30 -1.45
N LEU A 99 2.94 3.81 -0.67
CA LEU A 99 3.96 4.74 -1.13
C LEU A 99 4.90 4.09 -2.17
N MET A 100 5.34 2.85 -1.92
CA MET A 100 6.18 2.13 -2.87
C MET A 100 5.45 1.75 -4.15
N ALA A 101 4.23 1.21 -4.05
CA ALA A 101 3.45 0.77 -5.19
C ALA A 101 3.11 1.95 -6.12
N THR A 102 2.95 3.15 -5.57
CA THR A 102 2.76 4.35 -6.38
C THR A 102 4.06 4.80 -7.03
N LEU A 103 5.13 5.05 -6.25
CA LEU A 103 6.43 5.48 -6.78
C LEU A 103 7.02 4.47 -7.78
N MET A 104 7.10 3.20 -7.38
CA MET A 104 7.68 2.14 -8.20
C MET A 104 6.71 1.59 -9.23
N GLY A 105 5.39 1.75 -9.04
CA GLY A 105 4.42 1.51 -10.10
C GLY A 105 4.62 2.47 -11.28
N TYR A 106 4.94 3.74 -11.03
CA TYR A 106 5.33 4.68 -12.09
C TYR A 106 6.61 4.23 -12.79
N LEU A 107 7.68 3.93 -12.04
CA LEU A 107 8.93 3.47 -12.65
C LEU A 107 8.74 2.17 -13.45
N LEU A 108 8.03 1.16 -12.92
CA LEU A 108 7.89 -0.15 -13.58
C LEU A 108 6.90 -0.16 -14.74
N GLY A 109 5.84 0.64 -14.66
CA GLY A 109 4.89 0.79 -15.77
C GLY A 109 5.57 1.38 -17.00
N GLU A 110 6.48 2.33 -16.79
CA GLU A 110 7.29 2.90 -17.86
C GLU A 110 8.37 1.91 -18.36
N LEU A 111 8.89 1.03 -17.51
CA LEU A 111 9.82 -0.04 -17.91
C LEU A 111 9.19 -1.16 -18.77
N GLY A 112 7.89 -1.07 -19.08
CA GLY A 112 7.15 -2.09 -19.84
C GLY A 112 6.93 -3.38 -19.05
N VAL A 113 7.21 -3.38 -17.74
CA VAL A 113 6.98 -4.52 -16.87
C VAL A 113 5.49 -4.62 -16.60
N LEU A 114 4.95 -5.85 -16.64
CA LEU A 114 3.54 -6.06 -16.29
C LEU A 114 3.26 -5.49 -14.89
N PRO A 115 2.23 -4.63 -14.73
CA PRO A 115 1.89 -4.03 -13.44
C PRO A 115 1.70 -5.07 -12.33
N LEU A 116 1.15 -6.23 -12.68
CA LEU A 116 0.94 -7.34 -11.74
C LEU A 116 2.27 -7.86 -11.16
N VAL A 117 3.30 -7.99 -11.99
CA VAL A 117 4.62 -8.46 -11.57
C VAL A 117 5.29 -7.41 -10.69
N ALA A 118 5.15 -6.13 -11.04
CA ALA A 118 5.65 -5.01 -10.25
C ALA A 118 5.08 -5.00 -8.83
N HIS A 119 3.76 -5.11 -8.70
CA HIS A 119 3.09 -5.10 -7.42
C HIS A 119 3.49 -6.30 -6.55
N LEU A 120 3.56 -7.50 -7.13
CA LEU A 120 4.00 -8.71 -6.42
C LEU A 120 5.46 -8.64 -5.97
N PHE A 121 6.35 -8.07 -6.80
CA PHE A 121 7.75 -7.87 -6.45
C PHE A 121 7.90 -6.93 -5.25
N ILE A 122 7.25 -5.76 -5.30
CA ILE A 122 7.26 -4.77 -4.21
C ILE A 122 6.66 -5.36 -2.94
N PHE A 123 5.56 -6.09 -3.06
CA PHE A 123 4.91 -6.75 -1.92
C PHE A 123 5.82 -7.79 -1.27
N TYR A 124 6.49 -8.63 -2.06
CA TYR A 124 7.39 -9.67 -1.56
C TYR A 124 8.58 -9.09 -0.77
N PHE A 125 9.27 -8.09 -1.34
CA PHE A 125 10.41 -7.46 -0.67
C PHE A 125 9.99 -6.53 0.48
N GLY A 126 8.85 -5.85 0.34
CA GLY A 126 8.27 -5.05 1.41
C GLY A 126 7.91 -5.88 2.63
N MET A 127 7.32 -7.07 2.47
CA MET A 127 7.04 -7.96 3.60
C MET A 127 8.32 -8.55 4.21
N MET A 128 9.33 -8.90 3.41
CA MET A 128 10.63 -9.34 3.95
C MET A 128 11.36 -8.25 4.74
N SER A 129 11.15 -6.97 4.40
CA SER A 129 11.74 -5.85 5.15
C SER A 129 11.14 -5.64 6.54
N MET A 130 9.94 -6.15 6.79
CA MET A 130 9.18 -5.91 8.02
C MET A 130 9.25 -7.07 9.02
N GLY A 131 10.32 -7.86 8.94
CA GLY A 131 10.71 -8.82 9.99
C GLY A 131 11.63 -8.18 11.01
#